data_AF-A0A4Y2KC13-F1
#
_entry.id   AF-A0A4Y2KC13-F1
#
_cell.length_a   1.000
_cell.length_b   1.000
_cell.length_c   1.000
_cell.angle_alpha   90.00
_cell.angle_beta   90.00
_cell.angle_gamma   90.00
#
_symmetry.space_group_name_H-M   'P 1'
#
loop_
_entity.id
_entity.type
_entity.pdbx_description
1 polymer ?
#
loop_
_entity_poly.entity_id
_entity_poly.type
_entity_poly.pdbx_seq_one_letter_code
_entity_poly.pdbx_strand_id
1 'polypeptide(L)'
;MSSIGITLFNFILTFYLTGTCDINRKDARGPVFRMEPPSRVEFSNNSGSELRCSADGYPQPRLTWLTREGTPARDVPGLRYTRSDGTLVFSPFPRSEYRQDIHDAVYQCSASNPAGTILSREVHVRG
;
A
#
# COMPACT_ATOMS: atom_id res chain seq x y z
N MET A 1 18.49 -19.02 -51.78
CA MET A 1 18.87 -17.84 -50.96
C MET A 1 17.57 -17.14 -50.59
N SER A 2 17.00 -17.21 -49.38
CA SER A 2 17.41 -16.39 -48.23
C SER A 2 16.56 -16.69 -46.97
N SER A 3 16.17 -17.95 -46.67
CA SER A 3 15.42 -18.25 -45.42
C SER A 3 16.19 -17.94 -44.13
N ILE A 4 17.53 -17.99 -44.17
CA ILE A 4 18.39 -17.63 -43.02
C ILE A 4 18.23 -16.14 -42.66
N GLY A 5 17.97 -15.28 -43.64
CA GLY A 5 17.78 -13.83 -43.43
C GLY A 5 16.44 -13.48 -42.76
N ILE A 6 15.38 -14.24 -43.03
CA ILE A 6 14.04 -14.01 -42.46
C ILE A 6 14.00 -14.45 -40.99
N THR A 7 14.68 -15.54 -40.63
CA THR A 7 14.79 -16.00 -39.24
C THR A 7 15.59 -15.02 -38.39
N LEU A 8 16.70 -14.48 -38.91
CA LEU A 8 17.52 -13.48 -38.21
C LEU A 8 16.78 -12.14 -38.06
N PHE A 9 16.02 -11.70 -39.07
CA PHE A 9 15.23 -10.46 -39.00
C PHE A 9 14.10 -10.55 -37.96
N ASN A 10 13.42 -11.69 -37.85
CA ASN A 10 12.41 -11.94 -36.81
C ASN A 10 13.02 -12.03 -35.39
N PHE A 11 14.23 -12.58 -35.26
CA PHE A 11 14.96 -12.61 -33.98
C PHE A 11 15.38 -11.20 -33.53
N ILE A 12 15.81 -10.36 -34.46
CA ILE A 12 16.16 -8.96 -34.18
C ILE A 12 14.91 -8.15 -33.81
N LEU A 13 13.79 -8.34 -34.53
CA LEU A 13 12.52 -7.67 -34.24
C LEU A 13 11.95 -8.07 -32.88
N THR A 14 12.04 -9.36 -32.51
CA THR A 14 11.65 -9.84 -31.17
C THR A 14 12.54 -9.25 -30.08
N PHE A 15 13.85 -9.11 -30.32
CA PHE A 15 14.76 -8.43 -29.38
C PHE A 15 14.40 -6.95 -29.16
N TYR A 16 14.03 -6.23 -30.22
CA TYR A 16 13.56 -4.84 -30.11
C TYR A 16 12.23 -4.72 -29.35
N LEU A 17 11.34 -5.72 -29.46
CA LEU A 17 10.07 -5.77 -28.73
C LEU A 17 10.25 -6.22 -27.26
N THR A 18 11.31 -6.98 -26.95
CA THR A 18 11.67 -7.38 -25.57
C THR A 18 12.58 -6.39 -24.85
N GLY A 19 12.71 -5.15 -25.37
CA GLY A 19 13.29 -4.02 -24.64
C GLY A 19 12.37 -3.56 -23.51
N THR A 20 12.07 -4.45 -22.56
CA THR A 20 11.32 -4.15 -21.35
C THR A 20 12.19 -3.31 -20.43
N CYS A 21 11.61 -2.27 -19.84
CA CYS A 21 12.26 -1.37 -18.88
C CYS A 21 12.86 -2.20 -17.72
N ASP A 22 14.16 -2.47 -17.78
CA ASP A 22 14.90 -3.08 -16.68
C ASP A 22 15.06 -1.97 -15.64
N ILE A 23 14.13 -1.89 -14.68
CA ILE A 23 14.31 -1.06 -13.49
C ILE A 23 15.59 -1.57 -12.85
N ASN A 24 16.68 -0.82 -13.06
CA ASN A 24 18.05 -1.15 -12.70
C ASN A 24 18.10 -1.72 -11.28
N ARG A 25 18.02 -3.07 -11.14
CA ARG A 25 17.88 -3.75 -9.83
C ARG A 25 19.05 -3.47 -8.90
N LYS A 26 20.14 -2.90 -9.45
CA LYS A 26 21.34 -2.46 -8.74
C LYS A 26 21.13 -1.23 -7.84
N ASP A 27 20.11 -0.41 -8.11
CA ASP A 27 19.80 0.78 -7.30
C ASP A 27 18.56 0.59 -6.40
N ALA A 28 17.92 -0.58 -6.47
CA ALA A 28 16.71 -0.86 -5.73
C ALA A 28 17.00 -0.95 -4.22
N ARG A 29 16.25 -0.18 -3.43
CA ARG A 29 16.33 -0.15 -1.96
C ARG A 29 15.00 -0.59 -1.40
N GLY A 30 15.01 -1.58 -0.52
CA GLY A 30 13.82 -2.06 0.19
C GLY A 30 13.13 -0.95 0.97
N PRO A 31 11.83 -1.11 1.26
CA PRO A 31 11.08 -0.14 2.04
C PRO A 31 11.64 -0.04 3.48
N VAL A 32 11.63 1.15 4.05
CA VAL A 32 11.95 1.42 5.47
C VAL A 32 10.95 2.45 5.99
N PHE A 33 10.29 2.19 7.12
CA PHE A 33 9.36 3.16 7.70
C PHE A 33 10.10 4.40 8.20
N ARG A 34 9.58 5.57 7.81
CA ARG A 34 9.92 6.87 8.40
C ARG A 34 8.95 7.24 9.50
N MET A 35 7.71 6.79 9.39
CA MET A 35 6.67 6.97 10.37
C MET A 35 5.79 5.73 10.43
N GLU A 36 5.61 5.21 11.64
CA GLU A 36 4.67 4.14 11.94
C GLU A 36 3.53 4.67 12.79
N PRO A 37 2.30 4.13 12.65
CA PRO A 37 1.17 4.52 13.50
C PRO A 37 1.45 4.21 14.97
N PRO A 38 0.81 4.88 15.94
CA PRO A 38 0.92 4.49 17.36
C PRO A 38 0.31 3.09 17.58
N SER A 39 0.60 2.44 18.72
CA SER A 39 0.02 1.11 19.02
C SER A 39 -1.48 1.13 19.34
N ARG A 40 -2.01 2.30 19.72
CA ARG A 40 -3.41 2.51 20.06
C ARG A 40 -3.86 3.90 19.66
N VAL A 41 -5.09 3.99 19.17
CA VAL A 41 -5.79 5.25 18.89
C VAL A 41 -7.20 5.14 19.43
N GLU A 42 -7.55 6.10 20.29
CA GLU A 42 -8.91 6.25 20.80
C GLU A 42 -9.48 7.58 20.31
N PHE A 43 -10.72 7.56 19.86
CA PHE A 43 -11.39 8.76 19.35
C PHE A 43 -12.89 8.71 19.66
N SER A 44 -13.57 9.81 19.39
CA SER A 44 -15.03 9.88 19.53
C SER A 44 -15.69 9.79 18.16
N ASN A 45 -16.90 9.24 18.12
CA ASN A 45 -17.73 9.22 16.93
C ASN A 45 -17.98 10.63 16.33
N ASN A 46 -17.90 11.70 17.12
CA ASN A 46 -18.06 13.08 16.65
C ASN A 46 -16.79 13.67 16.01
N SER A 47 -15.61 13.18 16.37
CA SER A 47 -14.33 13.73 15.91
C SER A 47 -13.72 12.95 14.74
N GLY A 48 -13.96 11.64 14.67
CA GLY A 48 -13.18 10.76 13.78
C GLY A 48 -11.71 10.68 14.22
N SER A 49 -10.87 10.10 13.37
CA SER A 49 -9.42 9.98 13.59
C SER A 49 -8.64 9.73 12.30
N GLU A 50 -7.30 9.82 12.36
CA GLU A 50 -6.40 9.52 11.25
C GLU A 50 -5.25 8.61 11.71
N LEU A 51 -4.89 7.63 10.89
CA LEU A 51 -3.67 6.84 11.04
C LEU A 51 -2.68 7.18 9.94
N ARG A 52 -1.50 7.65 10.34
CA ARG A 52 -0.44 8.05 9.43
C ARG A 52 0.66 7.00 9.38
N CYS A 53 1.18 6.80 8.18
CA CYS A 53 2.27 5.89 7.88
C CYS A 53 3.08 6.47 6.72
N SER A 54 4.40 6.37 6.77
CA SER A 54 5.26 6.74 5.65
C SER A 54 6.48 5.85 5.59
N ALA A 55 6.93 5.56 4.37
CA ALA A 55 8.10 4.72 4.12
C ALA A 55 8.95 5.30 2.97
N ASP A 56 10.26 5.15 3.11
CA ASP A 56 11.24 5.44 2.07
C ASP A 56 11.66 4.15 1.38
N GLY A 57 12.09 4.25 0.13
CA GLY A 57 12.61 3.13 -0.66
C GLY A 57 12.85 3.57 -2.10
N TYR A 58 13.46 2.71 -2.90
CA TYR A 58 13.58 2.96 -4.34
C TYR A 58 13.31 1.68 -5.14
N PRO A 59 12.34 1.68 -6.08
CA PRO A 59 11.30 2.69 -6.29
C PRO A 59 10.49 3.03 -5.02
N GLN A 60 9.83 4.19 -5.01
CA GLN A 60 9.04 4.68 -3.86
C GLN A 60 8.02 3.60 -3.44
N PRO A 61 7.98 3.19 -2.16
CA PRO A 61 7.07 2.15 -1.72
C PRO A 61 5.61 2.58 -1.81
N ARG A 62 4.76 1.67 -2.26
CA ARG A 62 3.31 1.80 -2.17
C ARG A 62 2.88 1.44 -0.75
N LEU A 63 2.10 2.32 -0.13
CA LEU A 63 1.48 2.09 1.17
C LEU A 63 0.09 1.46 1.00
N THR A 64 -0.26 0.54 1.88
CA THR A 64 -1.60 -0.09 1.92
C THR A 64 -1.94 -0.42 3.36
N TRP A 65 -3.12 -0.04 3.83
CA TRP A 65 -3.63 -0.44 5.13
C TRP A 65 -4.24 -1.82 5.06
N LEU A 66 -3.88 -2.68 6.00
CA LEU A 66 -4.37 -4.03 6.15
C LEU A 66 -5.22 -4.13 7.42
N THR A 67 -6.26 -4.96 7.38
CA THR A 67 -7.00 -5.42 8.56
C THR A 67 -6.17 -6.46 9.32
N ARG A 68 -6.65 -6.88 10.50
CA ARG A 68 -6.06 -7.97 11.29
C ARG A 68 -5.85 -9.26 10.48
N GLU A 69 -6.71 -9.53 9.51
CA GLU A 69 -6.67 -10.69 8.64
C GLU A 69 -5.64 -10.56 7.51
N GLY A 70 -4.91 -9.44 7.45
CA GLY A 70 -3.94 -9.16 6.38
C GLY A 70 -4.59 -8.74 5.06
N THR A 71 -5.90 -8.49 5.04
CA THR A 71 -6.62 -8.06 3.83
C THR A 71 -6.62 -6.53 3.72
N PRO A 72 -6.60 -5.96 2.49
CA PRO A 72 -6.64 -4.51 2.34
C PRO A 72 -7.91 -3.89 2.96
N ALA A 73 -7.71 -2.89 3.81
CA ALA A 73 -8.76 -2.08 4.41
C ALA A 73 -9.38 -1.17 3.34
N ARG A 74 -10.39 -1.70 2.63
CA ARG A 74 -11.10 -0.99 1.57
C ARG A 74 -11.87 0.21 2.10
N ASP A 75 -12.12 1.18 1.24
CA ASP A 75 -12.95 2.32 1.58
C ASP A 75 -14.39 1.89 1.88
N VAL A 76 -14.97 2.48 2.91
CA VAL A 76 -16.36 2.34 3.35
C VAL A 76 -16.95 3.75 3.36
N PRO A 77 -17.86 4.07 2.42
CA PRO A 77 -18.43 5.41 2.31
C PRO A 77 -18.94 5.93 3.67
N GLY A 78 -18.53 7.15 4.03
CA GLY A 78 -18.95 7.81 5.27
C GLY A 78 -18.23 7.36 6.55
N LEU A 79 -17.45 6.26 6.53
CA LEU A 79 -16.85 5.69 7.75
C LEU A 79 -15.32 5.63 7.70
N ARG A 80 -14.76 5.09 6.62
CA ARG A 80 -13.31 4.87 6.51
C ARG A 80 -12.85 5.01 5.08
N TYR A 81 -11.76 5.72 4.83
CA TYR A 81 -11.14 5.75 3.51
C TYR A 81 -9.63 5.99 3.59
N THR A 82 -8.89 5.59 2.56
CA THR A 82 -7.47 5.91 2.44
C THR A 82 -7.28 7.17 1.61
N ARG A 83 -6.65 8.20 2.19
CA ARG A 83 -6.29 9.43 1.49
C ARG A 83 -5.11 9.18 0.53
N SER A 84 -4.95 10.04 -0.47
CA SER A 84 -3.88 9.94 -1.49
C SER A 84 -2.47 9.97 -0.93
N ASP A 85 -2.27 10.53 0.27
CA ASP A 85 -0.98 10.54 0.99
C ASP A 85 -0.71 9.24 1.76
N GLY A 86 -1.62 8.26 1.70
CA GLY A 86 -1.51 6.99 2.42
C GLY A 86 -2.05 7.02 3.84
N THR A 87 -2.69 8.10 4.28
CA THR A 87 -3.34 8.19 5.60
C THR A 87 -4.67 7.43 5.61
N LEU A 88 -4.91 6.56 6.59
CA LEU A 88 -6.23 5.95 6.81
C LEU A 88 -7.07 6.90 7.65
N VAL A 89 -8.19 7.35 7.12
CA VAL A 89 -9.09 8.31 7.76
C VAL A 89 -10.33 7.58 8.25
N PHE A 90 -10.69 7.83 9.51
CA PHE A 90 -11.98 7.47 10.10
C PHE A 90 -12.82 8.73 10.21
N SER A 91 -13.90 8.78 9.44
CA SER A 91 -14.82 9.93 9.44
C SER A 91 -15.63 9.97 10.73
N PRO A 92 -16.10 11.16 11.17
CA PRO A 92 -17.16 11.25 12.15
C PRO A 92 -18.40 10.46 11.70
N PHE A 93 -19.05 9.76 12.61
CA PHE A 93 -20.17 8.86 12.33
C PHE A 93 -21.25 8.95 13.42
N PRO A 94 -22.54 8.75 13.08
CA PRO A 94 -23.59 8.62 14.08
C PRO A 94 -23.48 7.27 14.78
N ARG A 95 -23.95 7.17 16.03
CA ARG A 95 -23.92 5.92 16.81
C ARG A 95 -24.57 4.72 16.09
N SER A 96 -25.57 4.97 15.24
CA SER A 96 -26.26 3.95 14.44
C SER A 96 -25.38 3.31 13.36
N GLU A 97 -24.30 3.97 12.94
CA GLU A 97 -23.35 3.46 11.94
C GLU A 97 -22.08 2.89 12.57
N TYR A 98 -22.06 2.75 13.90
CA TYR A 98 -20.98 2.05 14.59
C TYR A 98 -20.83 0.64 14.04
N ARG A 99 -19.58 0.29 13.77
CA ARG A 99 -19.17 -0.97 13.17
C ARG A 99 -17.91 -1.45 13.85
N GLN A 100 -17.98 -2.60 14.50
CA GLN A 100 -16.85 -3.16 15.25
C GLN A 100 -15.66 -3.43 14.34
N ASP A 101 -15.90 -3.92 13.11
CA ASP A 101 -14.87 -4.20 12.11
C ASP A 101 -14.17 -2.94 11.56
N ILE A 102 -14.66 -1.74 11.91
CA ILE A 102 -14.08 -0.46 11.51
C ILE A 102 -13.55 0.31 12.72
N HIS A 103 -14.38 0.46 13.75
CA HIS A 103 -14.19 1.37 14.87
C HIS A 103 -13.66 0.70 16.14
N ASP A 104 -13.60 -0.63 16.22
CA ASP A 104 -12.94 -1.38 17.30
C ASP A 104 -12.15 -2.55 16.69
N ALA A 105 -11.12 -2.18 15.93
CA ALA A 105 -10.40 -3.06 15.02
C ALA A 105 -8.88 -2.83 15.07
N VAL A 106 -8.12 -3.80 14.57
CA VAL A 106 -6.67 -3.70 14.44
C VAL A 106 -6.32 -3.45 12.98
N TYR A 107 -5.43 -2.49 12.76
CA TYR A 107 -4.88 -2.17 11.44
C TYR A 107 -3.37 -2.27 11.43
N GLN A 108 -2.82 -2.46 10.23
CA GLN A 108 -1.38 -2.48 10.00
C GLN A 108 -1.06 -1.81 8.66
N CYS A 109 -0.02 -0.99 8.61
CA CYS A 109 0.45 -0.40 7.37
C CYS A 109 1.45 -1.34 6.69
N SER A 110 1.22 -1.66 5.42
CA SER A 110 2.13 -2.39 4.55
C SER A 110 2.81 -1.42 3.59
N ALA A 111 4.14 -1.41 3.57
CA ALA A 111 4.94 -0.69 2.59
C ALA A 111 5.62 -1.69 1.65
N SER A 112 5.37 -1.58 0.35
CA SER A 112 5.86 -2.55 -0.65
C SER A 112 6.46 -1.89 -1.88
N ASN A 113 7.60 -2.40 -2.32
CA ASN A 113 8.21 -2.10 -3.61
C ASN A 113 8.85 -3.39 -4.21
N PRO A 114 9.42 -3.36 -5.43
CA PRO A 114 10.02 -4.55 -6.04
C PRO A 114 11.18 -5.18 -5.26
N ALA A 115 11.81 -4.45 -4.33
CA ALA A 115 12.88 -4.98 -3.49
C ALA A 115 12.36 -5.68 -2.22
N GLY A 116 11.10 -5.45 -1.83
CA GLY A 116 10.47 -6.16 -0.72
C GLY A 116 9.24 -5.48 -0.14
N THR A 117 8.70 -6.09 0.92
CA THR A 117 7.54 -5.61 1.68
C THR A 117 7.85 -5.65 3.16
N ILE A 118 7.48 -4.60 3.89
CA ILE A 118 7.54 -4.55 5.36
C ILE A 118 6.17 -4.15 5.94
N LEU A 119 5.92 -4.59 7.17
CA LEU A 119 4.71 -4.31 7.93
C LEU A 119 5.05 -3.46 9.15
N SER A 120 4.24 -2.44 9.42
CA SER A 120 4.37 -1.62 10.62
C SER A 120 3.99 -2.42 11.87
N ARG A 121 4.18 -1.84 13.05
CA ARG A 121 3.43 -2.28 14.24
C ARG A 121 1.91 -2.22 14.01
N GLU A 122 1.20 -3.08 14.74
CA GLU A 122 -0.25 -3.06 14.80
C GLU A 122 -0.75 -1.81 15.54
N VAL A 123 -1.88 -1.28 15.09
CA VAL A 123 -2.60 -0.20 15.77
C VAL A 123 -4.01 -0.65 16.12
N HIS A 124 -4.31 -0.64 17.42
CA HIS A 124 -5.64 -0.89 17.94
C HIS A 124 -6.45 0.41 17.92
N VAL A 125 -7.50 0.44 17.12
CA VAL A 125 -8.39 1.60 16.97
C VAL A 125 -9.63 1.38 17.81
N ARG A 126 -10.08 2.39 18.55
CA ARG A 126 -11.33 2.40 19.33
C ARG A 126 -12.05 3.75 19.18
N GLY A 127 -13.24 3.77 18.59
CA GLY A 127 -14.00 4.98 18.24
C GLY A 127 -15.40 5.08 18.84
#